data_AF-A0A9E6BXV8-F1
#
_entry.id   AF-A0A9E6BXV8-F1
#
_cell.length_a   1.000
_cell.length_b   1.000
_cell.length_c   1.000
_cell.angle_alpha   90.00
_cell.angle_beta   90.00
_cell.angle_gamma   90.00
#
_symmetry.space_group_name_H-M   'P 1'
#
loop_
_entity.id
_entity.type
_entity.pdbx_description
1 polymer ?
#
loop_
_entity_poly.entity_id
_entity_poly.type
_entity_poly.pdbx_seq_one_letter_code
_entity_poly.pdbx_strand_id
1 'polypeptide(L)' 'MSTTIRVSENTRDRFARLADATGRPMTQLLDEAADALERRLFFDQMSRRFEELRHDGSAWVEIEAERALENGGAGDQS' A
#
# COMPACT_ATOMS: atom_id res chain seq x y z
N MET A 1 -23.06 -6.17 -5.86
CA MET A 1 -23.91 -5.17 -6.56
C MET A 1 -23.05 -4.58 -7.68
N SER A 2 -23.57 -4.40 -8.89
CA SER A 2 -22.76 -3.93 -10.04
C SER A 2 -23.14 -2.51 -10.45
N THR A 3 -22.14 -1.72 -10.86
CA THR A 3 -22.30 -0.36 -11.40
C THR A 3 -21.40 -0.20 -12.63
N THR A 4 -21.75 0.75 -13.51
CA THR A 4 -21.00 0.99 -14.75
C THR A 4 -20.25 2.31 -14.65
N ILE A 5 -18.93 2.26 -14.85
CA ILE A 5 -18.08 3.45 -14.94
C ILE A 5 -17.69 3.71 -16.40
N ARG A 6 -17.60 4.99 -16.78
CA ARG A 6 -17.07 5.38 -18.09
C ARG A 6 -15.55 5.45 -18.01
N VAL A 7 -14.89 4.83 -18.99
CA VAL A 7 -13.43 4.85 -19.15
C VAL A 7 -13.09 5.13 -20.61
N SER A 8 -11.83 5.46 -20.90
CA SER A 8 -11.37 5.54 -22.28
C SER A 8 -11.38 4.14 -22.93
N GLU A 9 -11.52 4.10 -24.26
CA GLU A 9 -11.47 2.85 -25.03
C GLU A 9 -10.16 2.11 -24.79
N ASN A 10 -9.03 2.82 -24.77
CA ASN A 10 -7.71 2.25 -24.47
C ASN A 10 -7.66 1.56 -23.09
N THR A 11 -8.28 2.15 -22.06
CA THR A 11 -8.31 1.53 -20.73
C THR A 11 -9.17 0.27 -20.75
N ARG A 12 -10.35 0.30 -21.38
CA ARG A 12 -11.20 -0.87 -21.54
C ARG A 12 -10.45 -2.00 -22.26
N ASP A 13 -9.80 -1.71 -23.39
CA ASP A 13 -9.08 -2.70 -24.19
C ASP A 13 -7.88 -3.28 -23.44
N ARG A 14 -7.20 -2.44 -22.64
CA ARG A 14 -6.13 -2.92 -21.76
C ARG A 14 -6.66 -3.94 -20.75
N PHE A 15 -7.77 -3.66 -20.07
CA PHE A 15 -8.35 -4.61 -19.12
C PHE A 15 -8.93 -5.85 -19.80
N ALA A 16 -9.46 -5.73 -21.01
CA ALA A 16 -9.91 -6.89 -21.80
C ALA A 16 -8.74 -7.84 -22.11
N ARG A 17 -7.60 -7.32 -22.60
CA ARG A 17 -6.41 -8.13 -22.84
C ARG A 17 -5.87 -8.79 -21.56
N LEU A 18 -5.92 -8.09 -20.44
CA LEU A 18 -5.49 -8.65 -19.15
C LEU A 18 -6.44 -9.75 -18.68
N ALA A 19 -7.75 -9.58 -18.87
CA ALA A 19 -8.75 -10.60 -18.57
C ALA A 19 -8.50 -11.87 -19.39
N ASP A 20 -8.28 -11.72 -20.70
CA ASP A 20 -7.98 -12.84 -21.60
C ASP A 20 -6.68 -13.57 -21.20
N ALA A 21 -5.61 -12.81 -20.91
CA ALA A 21 -4.32 -13.38 -20.54
C ALA A 21 -4.33 -14.08 -19.17
N THR A 22 -5.17 -13.64 -18.24
CA THR A 22 -5.22 -14.17 -16.87
C THR A 22 -6.34 -15.19 -16.66
N GLY A 23 -7.31 -15.27 -17.58
CA GLY A 23 -8.52 -16.08 -17.42
C GLY A 23 -9.48 -15.54 -16.37
N ARG A 24 -9.37 -14.24 -16.03
CA ARG A 24 -10.10 -13.62 -14.91
C ARG A 24 -11.04 -12.53 -15.40
N PRO A 25 -12.20 -12.30 -14.75
CA PRO A 25 -13.11 -11.24 -15.14
C PRO A 25 -12.47 -9.84 -15.04
N MET A 26 -12.80 -8.95 -15.99
CA MET A 26 -12.32 -7.56 -15.97
C MET A 26 -12.65 -6.82 -14.67
N THR A 27 -13.82 -7.09 -14.08
CA THR A 27 -14.24 -6.48 -12.80
C THR A 27 -13.29 -6.89 -11.67
N GLN A 28 -12.88 -8.15 -11.62
CA GLN A 28 -11.95 -8.64 -10.60
C GLN A 28 -10.58 -7.96 -10.73
N LEU A 29 -10.11 -7.78 -11.97
CA LEU A 29 -8.86 -7.06 -12.22
C LEU A 29 -8.95 -5.57 -11.86
N LEU A 30 -10.12 -4.96 -12.05
CA LEU A 30 -10.36 -3.58 -11.67
C LEU A 30 -10.36 -3.41 -10.15
N ASP A 31 -11.01 -4.33 -9.42
CA ASP A 31 -11.02 -4.35 -7.95
C ASP A 31 -9.59 -4.49 -7.41
N GLU A 32 -8.79 -5.41 -7.95
CA GLU A 32 -7.39 -5.56 -7.54
C GLU A 32 -6.51 -4.35 -7.86
N ALA A 33 -6.76 -3.69 -9.00
CA ALA A 33 -6.05 -2.48 -9.35
C ALA A 33 -6.38 -1.34 -8.38
N ALA A 34 -7.63 -1.25 -7.91
CA ALA A 34 -8.05 -0.31 -6.89
C ALA A 34 -7.37 -0.61 -5.55
N ASP A 35 -7.42 -1.86 -5.08
CA ASP A 35 -6.78 -2.29 -3.83
C ASP A 35 -5.26 -2.01 -3.82
N ALA A 36 -4.60 -2.28 -4.95
CA ALA A 36 -3.18 -2.01 -5.10
C ALA A 36 -2.86 -0.51 -5.04
N LEU A 37 -3.71 0.32 -5.65
CA LEU A 37 -3.57 1.78 -5.60
C LEU A 37 -3.80 2.32 -4.18
N GLU A 38 -4.85 1.85 -3.49
CA GLU A 38 -5.15 2.25 -2.11
C GLU A 38 -4.00 1.89 -1.17
N ARG A 39 -3.50 0.65 -1.25
CA ARG A 39 -2.36 0.19 -0.46
C ARG A 39 -1.12 1.05 -0.71
N ARG A 40 -0.84 1.38 -1.97
CA ARG A 40 0.30 2.23 -2.32
C ARG A 40 0.13 3.63 -1.72
N LEU A 41 -1.02 4.26 -1.88
CA LEU A 41 -1.29 5.60 -1.34
C LEU A 41 -1.19 5.64 0.19
N PHE A 42 -1.65 4.58 0.86
CA PHE A 42 -1.50 4.43 2.31
C PHE A 42 -0.04 4.41 2.73
N PHE A 43 0.79 3.56 2.11
CA PHE A 43 2.21 3.47 2.46
C PHE A 43 3.02 4.70 2.04
N ASP A 44 2.67 5.35 0.93
CA ASP A 44 3.29 6.61 0.51
C ASP A 44 3.00 7.70 1.55
N GLN A 45 1.77 7.79 2.07
CA GLN A 45 1.43 8.74 3.12
C GLN A 45 2.15 8.43 4.44
N MET A 46 2.15 7.16 4.86
CA MET A 46 2.85 6.71 6.06
C MET A 46 4.36 7.02 5.99
N SER A 47 4.99 6.71 4.85
CA SER A 47 6.42 6.94 4.66
C SER A 47 6.78 8.42 4.74
N ARG A 48 5.95 9.31 4.17
CA ARG A 48 6.15 10.76 4.28
C ARG A 48 6.09 11.24 5.72
N ARG A 49 5.16 10.71 6.52
CA ARG A 49 5.05 11.04 7.95
C ARG A 49 6.26 10.56 8.75
N PHE A 50 6.78 9.37 8.47
CA PHE A 50 8.01 8.90 9.10
C PHE A 50 9.23 9.72 8.70
N GLU A 51 9.30 10.21 7.46
CA GLU A 51 10.38 11.09 7.03
C GLU A 51 10.30 12.46 7.72
N GLU A 52 9.10 13.04 7.83
CA GLU A 52 8.86 14.26 8.63
C GLU A 52 9.34 14.07 10.08
N LEU A 53 9.02 12.92 10.68
CA LEU A 53 9.39 12.58 12.04
C LEU A 53 10.91 12.37 12.23
N ARG A 54 11.59 11.77 11.25
CA ARG A 54 13.07 11.65 11.25
C ARG A 54 13.76 13.01 11.23
N HIS A 55 13.15 14.00 10.58
CA HIS A 55 13.67 15.36 10.55
C HIS A 55 13.43 16.13 11.86
N ASP A 56 12.57 15.62 12.75
CA ASP A 56 12.46 16.06 14.15
C ASP A 56 13.43 15.25 15.02
N GLY A 57 14.64 15.78 15.20
CA GLY A 57 15.70 15.12 15.96
C GLY A 57 15.35 14.80 17.41
N SER A 58 14.42 15.54 18.04
CA SER A 58 13.97 15.25 19.40
C SER A 58 12.99 14.09 19.45
N ALA A 59 11.98 14.09 18.59
CA ALA A 59 10.99 13.02 18.51
C ALA A 59 11.61 11.70 18.02
N TRP A 60 12.60 11.77 17.12
CA TRP A 60 13.29 10.59 16.61
C TRP A 60 14.11 9.85 17.70
N VAL A 61 14.73 10.60 18.62
CA VAL A 61 15.51 10.02 19.73
C VAL A 61 14.61 9.23 20.70
N GLU A 62 13.41 9.72 20.99
CA GLU A 62 12.45 9.01 21.84
C GLU A 62 12.02 7.66 21.22
N ILE A 63 11.79 7.63 19.91
CA ILE A 63 11.41 6.42 19.17
C ILE A 63 12.54 5.39 19.12
N GLU A 64 13.78 5.83 18.91
CA GLU A 64 14.93 4.92 18.94
C GLU A 64 15.18 4.35 20.34
N ALA A 65 14.94 5.14 21.40
CA ALA A 65 15.02 4.66 22.78
C ALA A 65 13.94 3.60 23.08
N GLU A 66 12.71 3.80 22.61
CA GLU A 66 11.62 2.82 22.72
C GLU A 66 11.96 1.52 21.97
N ARG A 67 12.40 1.61 20.70
CA ARG A 67 12.77 0.44 19.89
C ARG A 67 13.94 -0.36 20.47
N ALA A 68 14.90 0.31 21.10
CA ALA A 68 16.00 -0.37 21.77
C ALA A 68 15.52 -1.23 22.95
N LEU A 69 14.52 -0.75 23.70
CA LEU A 69 13.90 -1.50 24.79
C LEU A 69 13.09 -2.70 24.27
N GLU A 70 12.31 -2.51 23.20
CA GLU A 70 11.51 -3.59 22.58
C GLU A 70 12.40 -4.71 22.02
N ASN A 71 13.45 -4.36 21.27
CA ASN A 71 14.38 -5.33 20.70
C ASN A 71 15.18 -6.07 21.79
N GLY A 72 15.50 -5.40 22.90
CA GLY A 72 16.13 -6.03 24.06
C GLY A 72 15.23 -7.06 24.74
N GLY A 73 13.92 -6.80 24.84
CA GLY A 73 12.94 -7.72 25.43
C GLY A 73 12.57 -8.90 24.52
N ALA A 74 12.64 -8.74 23.20
CA ALA A 74 12.35 -9.81 22.24
C ALA A 74 13.40 -10.94 22.22
N GLY A 75 14.61 -10.69 22.73
CA GLY A 75 15.69 -11.67 22.83
C GLY A 75 15.60 -12.62 24.03
N ASP A 76 14.74 -12.36 25.00
CA ASP A 76 14.70 -13.07 26.29
C ASP A 76 13.78 -14.31 26.30
N GLN A 77 13.23 -14.70 25.14
CA GLN A 77 12.33 -15.86 24.97
C GLN A 77 12.90 -16.96 24.05
N SER A 78 14.22 -17.22 24.06
CA SER A 78 14.86 -18.34 23.34
C SER A 78 15.31 -19.47 24.26
#